data_AF-A0A1T3CVL1-F1
#
_entry.id   AF-A0A1T3CVL1-F1
#
_cell.length_a   1.000
_cell.length_b   1.000
_cell.length_c   1.000
_cell.angle_alpha   90.00
_cell.angle_beta   90.00
_cell.angle_gamma   90.00
#
_symmetry.space_group_name_H-M   'P 1'
#
loop_
_entity.id
_entity.type
_entity.pdbx_description
1 polymer ?
#
loop_
_entity_poly.entity_id
_entity_poly.type
_entity_poly.pdbx_seq_one_letter_code
_entity_poly.pdbx_strand_id
1 'polypeptide(L)'
;MLATRALRAAHGPKPNITGFNMRALKEATGQPRYDPWERAEAWRYKGTFSRWNRFRSGFPGLGIASVAFAGYCAYEYLFLNDAHHGEGHGEGHH
;
A
#
# COMPACT_ATOMS: atom_id res chain seq x y z
N MET A 1 42.83 6.63 -11.74
CA MET A 1 42.12 6.41 -10.45
C MET A 1 40.97 5.39 -10.50
N LEU A 2 40.73 4.67 -11.61
CA LEU A 2 39.61 3.72 -11.75
C LEU A 2 39.98 2.24 -11.47
N ALA A 3 41.23 1.84 -11.71
CA ALA A 3 41.69 0.46 -11.57
C ALA A 3 41.58 -0.08 -10.12
N THR A 4 41.74 0.79 -9.12
CA THR A 4 41.75 0.43 -7.70
C THR A 4 40.36 0.00 -7.19
N ARG A 5 39.27 0.48 -7.80
CA ARG A 5 37.90 0.06 -7.44
C ARG A 5 37.55 -1.32 -8.01
N ALA A 6 37.99 -1.62 -9.23
CA ALA A 6 37.76 -2.92 -9.86
C ALA A 6 38.51 -4.05 -9.13
N LEU A 7 39.75 -3.81 -8.70
CA LEU A 7 40.53 -4.79 -7.94
C LEU A 7 39.93 -5.11 -6.56
N ARG A 8 39.22 -4.16 -5.94
CA ARG A 8 38.50 -4.40 -4.68
C ARG A 8 37.21 -5.22 -4.88
N ALA A 9 36.60 -5.14 -6.05
CA ALA A 9 35.45 -5.97 -6.42
C ALA A 9 35.85 -7.39 -6.86
N ALA A 10 37.12 -7.62 -7.21
CA ALA A 10 37.66 -8.93 -7.57
C ALA A 10 37.89 -9.86 -6.36
N HIS A 11 37.96 -9.30 -5.14
CA HIS A 11 37.87 -10.11 -3.93
C HIS A 11 36.41 -10.58 -3.79
N GLY A 12 36.20 -11.90 -3.85
CA GLY A 12 34.89 -12.51 -3.68
C GLY A 12 34.17 -12.09 -2.40
N PRO A 13 32.89 -12.46 -2.23
CA PRO A 13 32.11 -12.06 -1.07
C PRO A 13 32.90 -12.36 0.22
N LYS A 14 32.97 -11.37 1.12
CA LYS A 14 33.68 -11.48 2.39
C LYS A 14 33.30 -12.79 3.09
N PRO A 15 34.26 -13.61 3.55
CA PRO A 15 33.95 -14.84 4.27
C PRO A 15 33.13 -14.47 5.51
N ASN A 16 31.95 -15.06 5.65
CA ASN A 16 31.12 -14.79 6.81
C ASN A 16 31.67 -15.55 8.02
N ILE A 17 32.18 -14.79 8.99
CA ILE A 17 32.73 -15.30 10.26
C ILE A 17 31.66 -16.06 11.06
N THR A 18 30.39 -15.71 10.90
CA THR A 18 29.28 -16.36 11.63
C THR A 18 28.76 -17.61 10.92
N GLY A 19 29.26 -17.94 9.73
CA GLY A 19 28.75 -19.07 8.92
C GLY A 19 27.32 -18.89 8.39
N PHE A 20 26.66 -17.77 8.71
CA PHE A 20 25.27 -17.51 8.34
C PHE A 20 25.14 -17.13 6.86
N ASN A 21 24.43 -17.92 6.07
CA ASN A 21 24.27 -17.64 4.65
C ASN A 21 22.87 -17.06 4.35
N MET A 22 22.81 -15.77 4.03
CA MET A 22 21.57 -15.07 3.68
C MET A 22 20.88 -15.66 2.44
N ARG A 23 21.63 -16.19 1.47
CA ARG A 23 21.06 -16.81 0.26
C ARG A 23 20.40 -18.14 0.60
N ALA A 24 21.08 -18.96 1.39
CA ALA A 24 20.53 -20.23 1.87
C ALA A 24 19.29 -20.01 2.74
N LEU A 25 19.28 -18.98 3.60
CA LEU A 25 18.09 -18.60 4.36
C LEU A 25 16.93 -18.19 3.44
N LYS A 26 17.20 -17.37 2.40
CA LYS A 26 16.18 -16.94 1.46
C LYS A 26 15.56 -18.13 0.70
N GLU A 27 16.38 -19.10 0.31
CA GLU A 27 15.91 -20.34 -0.31
C GLU A 27 15.07 -21.19 0.67
N ALA A 28 15.51 -21.28 1.93
CA ALA A 28 14.82 -22.08 2.95
C ALA A 28 13.53 -21.45 3.49
N THR A 29 13.41 -20.11 3.46
CA THR A 29 12.23 -19.37 3.96
C THR A 29 11.12 -19.22 2.91
N GLY A 30 11.33 -19.73 1.70
CA GLY A 30 10.31 -19.78 0.66
C GLY A 30 9.14 -20.67 1.07
N GLN A 31 7.92 -20.28 0.68
CA GLN A 31 6.76 -21.15 0.80
C GLN A 31 6.93 -22.35 -0.15
N PRO A 32 6.84 -23.59 0.33
CA PRO A 32 6.93 -24.77 -0.54
C PRO A 32 5.79 -24.76 -1.56
N ARG A 33 6.03 -25.34 -2.74
CA ARG A 33 5.01 -25.40 -3.81
C ARG A 33 3.74 -26.14 -3.37
N TYR A 34 3.86 -27.07 -2.44
CA TYR A 34 2.75 -27.83 -1.88
C TYR A 34 2.99 -28.04 -0.38
N ASP A 35 2.10 -27.52 0.44
CA ASP A 35 2.11 -27.72 1.89
C ASP A 35 0.95 -28.66 2.26
N PRO A 36 1.21 -29.88 2.79
CA PRO A 36 0.17 -30.80 3.20
C PRO A 36 -0.69 -30.27 4.37
N TRP A 37 -0.19 -29.27 5.11
CA TRP A 37 -0.88 -28.69 6.26
C TRP A 37 -1.69 -27.43 5.92
N GLU A 38 -1.67 -26.97 4.67
CA GLU A 38 -2.33 -25.71 4.28
C GLU A 38 -3.82 -25.68 4.68
N ARG A 39 -4.53 -26.79 4.46
CA ARG A 39 -5.93 -26.94 4.89
C ARG A 39 -6.10 -26.96 6.41
N ALA A 40 -5.17 -27.60 7.12
CA ALA A 40 -5.19 -27.69 8.57
C ALA A 40 -4.86 -26.35 9.23
N GLU A 41 -4.09 -25.47 8.58
CA GLU A 41 -3.77 -24.13 9.07
C GLU A 41 -4.75 -23.05 8.57
N ALA A 42 -5.56 -23.35 7.55
CA ALA A 42 -6.47 -22.40 6.93
C ALA A 42 -7.41 -21.71 7.94
N TRP A 43 -7.92 -22.43 8.95
CA TRP A 43 -8.82 -21.86 9.96
C TRP A 43 -8.19 -20.73 10.80
N ARG A 44 -6.85 -20.69 10.91
CA ARG A 44 -6.14 -19.65 11.68
C ARG A 44 -6.04 -18.34 10.92
N TYR A 45 -5.86 -18.44 9.61
CA TYR A 45 -5.43 -17.31 8.78
C TYR A 45 -6.49 -16.87 7.76
N LYS A 46 -7.54 -17.66 7.57
CA LYS A 46 -8.71 -17.33 6.75
C LYS A 46 -9.87 -16.89 7.65
N GLY A 47 -10.69 -15.95 7.16
CA GLY A 47 -11.90 -15.47 7.86
C GLY A 47 -11.78 -14.06 8.44
N THR A 48 -12.43 -13.84 9.58
CA THR A 48 -12.68 -12.51 10.19
C THR A 48 -11.40 -11.72 10.44
N PHE A 49 -10.30 -12.40 10.78
CA PHE A 49 -9.01 -11.76 11.10
C PHE A 49 -8.05 -11.64 9.92
N SER A 50 -8.50 -11.89 8.68
CA SER A 50 -7.67 -11.70 7.49
C SER A 50 -7.21 -10.25 7.34
N ARG A 51 -6.04 -10.04 6.70
CA ARG A 51 -5.48 -8.71 6.47
C ARG A 51 -6.46 -7.77 5.76
N TRP A 52 -7.22 -8.32 4.81
CA TRP A 52 -8.21 -7.58 4.05
C TRP A 52 -9.41 -7.13 4.90
N ASN A 53 -9.92 -8.00 5.77
CA ASN A 53 -10.99 -7.62 6.70
C ASN A 53 -10.56 -6.51 7.66
N ARG A 54 -9.31 -6.55 8.13
CA ARG A 54 -8.75 -5.47 8.98
C ARG A 54 -8.68 -4.14 8.21
N PHE A 55 -8.25 -4.18 6.95
CA PHE A 55 -8.17 -2.99 6.11
C PHE A 55 -9.55 -2.39 5.81
N ARG A 56 -10.54 -3.23 5.48
CA ARG A 56 -11.93 -2.79 5.25
C ARG A 56 -12.56 -2.15 6.49
N SER A 57 -12.19 -2.61 7.68
CA SER A 57 -12.63 -2.01 8.95
C SER A 57 -11.83 -0.76 9.36
N GLY A 58 -10.78 -0.39 8.63
CA GLY A 58 -9.88 0.72 9.00
C GLY A 58 -10.49 2.11 8.84
N PHE A 59 -11.52 2.26 7.99
CA PHE A 59 -12.18 3.54 7.72
C PHE A 59 -13.69 3.44 7.93
N PRO A 60 -14.15 3.31 9.19
CA PRO A 60 -15.58 3.28 9.48
C PRO A 60 -16.22 4.58 9.01
N GLY A 61 -17.29 4.48 8.21
CA GLY A 61 -18.04 5.63 7.74
C GLY A 61 -17.53 6.32 6.47
N LEU A 62 -16.35 5.97 5.95
CA LEU A 62 -15.81 6.61 4.72
C LEU A 62 -16.75 6.44 3.52
N GLY A 63 -17.37 5.28 3.37
CA GLY A 63 -18.35 5.05 2.30
C GLY A 63 -19.58 5.97 2.39
N ILE A 64 -20.14 6.14 3.58
CA ILE A 64 -21.31 7.02 3.80
C ILE A 64 -20.91 8.48 3.62
N ALA A 65 -19.75 8.87 4.13
CA ALA A 65 -19.22 10.22 3.99
C ALA A 65 -18.98 10.59 2.51
N SER A 66 -18.39 9.69 1.71
CA SER A 66 -18.20 9.92 0.28
C SER A 66 -19.52 10.08 -0.47
N VAL A 67 -20.53 9.26 -0.15
CA VAL A 67 -21.86 9.37 -0.77
C VAL A 67 -22.55 10.68 -0.39
N ALA A 68 -22.53 11.04 0.89
CA ALA A 68 -23.12 12.29 1.37
C ALA A 68 -22.44 13.52 0.74
N PHE A 69 -21.10 13.50 0.68
CA PHE A 69 -20.32 14.56 0.04
C PHE A 69 -20.65 14.69 -1.44
N ALA A 70 -20.66 13.58 -2.19
CA ALA A 70 -21.00 13.61 -3.61
C ALA A 70 -22.45 14.07 -3.85
N GLY A 71 -23.40 13.65 -3.01
CA GLY A 71 -24.78 14.12 -3.04
C GLY A 71 -24.91 15.61 -2.78
N TYR A 72 -24.16 16.14 -1.82
CA TYR A 72 -24.08 17.57 -1.55
C TYR A 72 -23.49 18.34 -2.74
N CYS A 73 -22.37 17.89 -3.31
CA CYS A 73 -21.79 18.52 -4.50
C CYS A 73 -22.74 18.50 -5.70
N ALA A 74 -23.46 17.40 -5.92
CA ALA A 74 -24.46 17.32 -7.00
C ALA A 74 -25.66 18.25 -6.74
N TYR A 75 -26.11 18.35 -5.48
CA TYR A 75 -27.15 19.28 -5.08
C TYR A 75 -26.72 20.73 -5.28
N GLU A 76 -25.51 21.08 -4.87
CA GLU A 76 -24.91 22.40 -5.11
C GLU A 76 -24.80 22.70 -6.60
N TYR A 77 -24.33 21.73 -7.38
CA TYR A 77 -24.18 21.87 -8.82
C TYR A 77 -25.50 22.05 -9.57
N LEU A 78 -26.56 21.35 -9.19
CA LEU A 78 -27.84 21.35 -9.91
C LEU A 78 -28.85 22.38 -9.39
N PHE A 79 -28.81 22.73 -8.10
CA PHE A 79 -29.85 23.56 -7.48
C PHE A 79 -29.33 24.89 -6.93
N LEU A 80 -28.06 24.99 -6.55
CA LEU A 80 -27.49 26.26 -6.07
C LEU A 80 -26.78 27.05 -7.18
N ASN A 81 -26.15 26.39 -8.17
CA ASN A 81 -25.49 27.09 -9.28
C ASN A 81 -26.45 27.69 -10.33
N ASP A 82 -27.68 27.19 -10.47
CA ASP A 82 -28.66 27.72 -11.44
C ASP A 82 -29.40 29.00 -10.94
N ALA A 83 -29.23 29.38 -9.66
CA ALA A 83 -29.89 30.55 -9.07
C ALA A 83 -29.02 31.82 -8.99
N HIS A 84 -27.74 31.76 -9.39
CA HIS A 84 -26.81 32.89 -9.31
C HIS A 84 -26.02 33.11 -10.62
N HIS A 85 -26.73 33.46 -11.68
CA HIS A 85 -26.14 34.35 -12.69
C HIS A 85 -26.39 35.80 -12.26
N GLY A 86 -25.48 36.33 -11.44
CA GLY A 86 -25.35 37.76 -11.14
C GLY A 86 -23.87 38.13 -11.12
N GLU A 87 -23.49 39.08 -11.98
CA GLU A 87 -22.16 39.68 -12.14
C GLU A 87 -21.34 39.87 -10.85
N GLY A 88 -20.02 39.74 -10.96
CA GLY A 88 -19.10 40.58 -10.17
C GLY A 88 -17.80 39.94 -9.70
N HIS A 89 -16.70 40.53 -10.18
CA HIS A 89 -15.33 40.49 -9.63
C HIS A 89 -14.41 39.29 -9.93
N GLY A 90 -13.88 39.30 -11.16
CA GLY A 90 -12.43 39.25 -11.31
C GLY A 90 -11.80 40.61 -10.96
N GLU A 91 -10.48 40.58 -10.67
CA GLU A 91 -9.55 41.68 -10.37
C GLU A 91 -9.57 42.30 -8.95
N GLY A 92 -8.41 42.17 -8.28
CA GLY A 92 -7.85 43.23 -7.44
C GLY A 92 -7.65 42.96 -5.94
N HIS A 93 -6.37 42.95 -5.53
CA HIS A 93 -5.84 43.41 -4.22
C HIS A 93 -6.13 42.61 -2.93
N HIS A 94 -5.15 41.81 -2.46
CA HIS A 94 -4.21 42.08 -1.35
C HIS A 94 -3.45 40.81 -0.95
#